data_AF-A0A671R2J0-F1
#
_entry.id   AF-A0A671R2J0-F1
#
_cell.length_a   1.000
_cell.length_b   1.000
_cell.length_c   1.000
_cell.angle_alpha   90.00
_cell.angle_beta   90.00
_cell.angle_gamma   90.00
#
_symmetry.space_group_name_H-M   'P 1'
#
loop_
_entity.id
_entity.type
_entity.pdbx_description
1 polymer ?
#
loop_
_entity_poly.entity_id
_entity_poly.type
_entity_poly.pdbx_seq_one_letter_code
_entity_poly.pdbx_strand_id
1 'polypeptide(L)'
;MNPWDPITYTVTPAAKILARCVISGTMTQEELDALPRDSEVFSTSLLEAEQLNRIRHDLDKTNLDLELLKLERDGADVTHTHYLSQRFASLQQFTSHLQEVLREQTVLRERLTKPLCQQNLPIQADLHRYVVELMGMVVEFIQNLEVKIKMVQAIPTTDSYLSNLNNARTQLLAQVTEVENLYKQVLKRRGHLQTNIKDMSI
;
A
#
# COMPACT_ATOMS: atom_id res chain seq x y z
N MET A 1 -63.91 -6.26 -1.74
CA MET A 1 -64.75 -6.08 -2.95
C MET A 1 -64.94 -4.59 -3.12
N ASN A 2 -64.41 -3.98 -4.18
CA ASN A 2 -64.37 -2.52 -4.33
C ASN A 2 -65.77 -2.03 -4.76
N PRO A 3 -66.38 -1.04 -4.09
CA PRO A 3 -67.74 -0.57 -4.43
C PRO A 3 -67.88 0.12 -5.79
N TRP A 4 -66.76 0.38 -6.47
CA TRP A 4 -66.67 1.22 -7.67
C TRP A 4 -66.43 0.45 -8.97
N ASP A 5 -66.47 -0.89 -8.94
CA ASP A 5 -66.43 -1.67 -10.17
C ASP A 5 -67.77 -1.51 -10.93
N PRO A 6 -67.77 -1.11 -12.22
CA PRO A 6 -68.99 -0.97 -12.98
C PRO A 6 -69.63 -2.35 -13.18
N ILE A 7 -70.77 -2.57 -12.53
CA ILE A 7 -71.55 -3.82 -12.65
C ILE A 7 -72.11 -3.87 -14.08
N THR A 8 -71.47 -4.67 -14.91
CA THR A 8 -71.95 -5.01 -16.25
C THR A 8 -73.21 -5.88 -16.10
N TYR A 9 -74.33 -5.37 -16.63
CA TYR A 9 -75.60 -6.07 -16.84
C TYR A 9 -76.47 -6.33 -15.59
N THR A 10 -77.05 -5.28 -15.02
CA THR A 10 -78.43 -5.34 -14.47
C THR A 10 -79.07 -3.96 -14.55
N VAL A 11 -80.38 -3.90 -14.84
CA VAL A 11 -81.15 -2.64 -14.77
C VAL A 11 -80.96 -2.05 -13.37
N THR A 12 -80.28 -0.91 -13.30
CA THR A 12 -79.91 -0.24 -12.04
C THR A 12 -81.16 -0.09 -11.16
N PRO A 13 -81.07 -0.28 -9.83
CA PRO A 13 -82.22 -0.11 -8.94
C PRO A 13 -82.97 1.22 -9.16
N ALA A 14 -82.23 2.29 -9.48
CA ALA A 14 -82.80 3.58 -9.88
C ALA A 14 -83.70 3.48 -11.14
N ALA A 15 -83.28 2.75 -12.17
CA ALA A 15 -84.06 2.55 -13.39
C ALA A 15 -85.36 1.76 -13.13
N LYS A 16 -85.36 0.82 -12.17
CA LYS A 16 -86.59 0.12 -11.74
C LYS A 16 -87.58 1.05 -11.03
N ILE A 17 -87.07 1.99 -10.24
CA ILE A 17 -87.91 3.00 -9.55
C ILE A 17 -88.49 3.97 -10.58
N LEU A 18 -87.67 4.49 -11.49
CA LEU A 18 -88.11 5.37 -12.57
C LEU A 18 -89.20 4.73 -13.44
N ALA A 19 -89.02 3.45 -13.81
CA ALA A 19 -90.03 2.70 -14.56
C ALA A 19 -91.37 2.58 -13.79
N ARG A 20 -91.34 2.41 -12.47
CA ARG A 20 -92.56 2.42 -11.64
C ARG A 20 -93.24 3.78 -11.59
N CYS A 21 -92.47 4.87 -11.57
CA CYS A 21 -93.02 6.23 -11.59
C CYS A 21 -93.71 6.56 -12.93
N VAL A 22 -93.18 6.02 -14.03
CA VAL A 22 -93.82 6.12 -15.36
C VAL A 22 -95.11 5.31 -15.41
N ILE A 23 -95.10 4.06 -14.92
CA ILE A 23 -96.29 3.20 -14.87
C ILE A 23 -97.37 3.79 -13.95
N SER A 24 -96.98 4.46 -12.87
CA SER A 24 -97.92 5.06 -11.90
C SER A 24 -98.49 6.40 -12.37
N GLY A 25 -98.11 6.89 -13.56
CA GLY A 25 -98.58 8.16 -14.14
C GLY A 25 -98.05 9.41 -13.44
N THR A 26 -97.10 9.27 -12.53
CA THR A 26 -96.48 10.39 -11.79
C THR A 26 -95.42 11.14 -12.60
N MET A 27 -94.96 10.56 -13.71
CA MET A 27 -93.98 11.14 -14.63
C MET A 27 -94.21 10.55 -16.03
N THR A 28 -94.12 11.34 -17.10
CA THR A 28 -94.30 10.81 -18.46
C THR A 28 -92.99 10.31 -19.07
N GLN A 29 -93.10 9.41 -20.05
CA GLN A 29 -91.93 8.91 -20.77
C GLN A 29 -91.24 10.04 -21.54
N GLU A 30 -91.98 11.02 -22.06
CA GLU A 30 -91.38 12.18 -22.73
C GLU A 30 -90.59 13.07 -21.76
N GLU A 31 -91.07 13.26 -20.53
CA GLU A 31 -90.35 14.00 -19.49
C GLU A 31 -89.06 13.29 -19.07
N LEU A 32 -89.07 11.96 -19.02
CA LEU A 32 -87.88 11.16 -18.71
C LEU A 32 -86.85 11.20 -19.84
N ASP A 33 -87.29 11.13 -21.10
CA ASP A 33 -86.42 11.17 -22.27
C ASP A 33 -85.91 12.59 -22.61
N ALA A 34 -86.59 13.64 -22.10
CA ALA A 34 -86.16 15.03 -22.22
C ALA A 34 -85.05 15.44 -21.24
N LEU A 35 -84.70 14.59 -20.26
CA LEU A 35 -83.63 14.87 -19.32
C LEU A 35 -82.26 14.86 -20.02
N PRO A 36 -81.41 15.89 -19.79
CA PRO A 36 -80.05 15.91 -20.31
C PRO A 36 -79.28 14.66 -19.85
N ARG A 37 -78.78 13.87 -20.81
CA ARG A 37 -77.93 12.69 -20.54
C ARG A 37 -76.46 13.07 -20.39
N ASP A 38 -76.18 14.27 -19.90
CA ASP A 38 -74.81 14.72 -19.75
C ASP A 38 -74.12 13.84 -18.70
N SER A 39 -73.06 13.17 -19.14
CA SER A 39 -72.33 12.14 -18.39
C SER A 39 -71.53 12.71 -17.22
N GLU A 40 -71.49 14.03 -17.05
CA GLU A 40 -70.73 14.72 -16.02
C GLU A 40 -71.60 14.93 -14.78
N VAL A 41 -71.76 13.84 -14.02
CA VAL A 41 -72.47 13.82 -12.72
C VAL A 41 -71.75 14.68 -11.65
N PHE A 42 -70.50 15.06 -11.92
CA PHE A 42 -69.64 15.82 -11.02
C PHE A 42 -69.22 17.15 -11.65
N SER A 43 -69.08 18.19 -10.83
CA SER A 43 -68.60 19.49 -11.29
C SER A 43 -67.18 19.40 -11.85
N THR A 44 -66.86 20.20 -12.88
CA THR A 44 -65.51 20.29 -13.46
C THR A 44 -64.44 20.59 -12.40
N SER A 45 -64.77 21.43 -11.42
CA SER A 45 -63.92 21.73 -10.26
C SER A 45 -63.58 20.51 -9.39
N LEU A 46 -64.49 19.52 -9.29
CA LEU A 46 -64.24 18.29 -8.54
C LEU A 46 -63.29 17.37 -9.31
N LEU A 47 -63.45 17.28 -10.63
CA LEU A 47 -62.56 16.49 -11.49
C LEU A 47 -61.14 17.06 -11.48
N GLU A 48 -60.98 18.38 -11.57
CA GLU A 48 -59.68 19.07 -11.45
C GLU A 48 -59.05 18.84 -10.06
N ALA A 49 -59.84 18.93 -8.99
CA ALA A 49 -59.35 18.66 -7.63
C ALA A 49 -58.93 17.19 -7.45
N GLU A 50 -59.65 16.25 -8.09
CA GLU A 50 -59.33 14.83 -8.07
C GLU A 50 -58.02 14.53 -8.83
N GLN A 51 -57.82 15.14 -10.00
CA GLN A 51 -56.57 15.06 -10.75
C GLN A 51 -55.38 15.66 -9.97
N LEU A 52 -55.57 16.82 -9.34
CA LEU A 52 -54.54 17.46 -8.52
C LEU A 52 -54.17 16.58 -7.32
N ASN A 53 -55.16 15.97 -6.66
CA ASN A 53 -54.92 15.04 -5.56
C ASN A 53 -54.16 13.79 -6.01
N ARG A 54 -54.45 13.24 -7.19
CA ARG A 54 -53.69 12.12 -7.77
C ARG A 54 -52.22 12.51 -8.00
N ILE A 55 -51.98 13.65 -8.65
CA ILE A 55 -50.62 14.14 -8.91
C ILE A 55 -49.88 14.38 -7.58
N ARG A 56 -50.56 14.95 -6.58
CA ARG A 56 -49.97 15.21 -5.27
C ARG A 56 -49.62 13.91 -4.54
N HIS A 57 -50.50 12.92 -4.58
CA HIS A 57 -50.23 11.60 -4.03
C HIS A 57 -49.02 10.94 -4.70
N ASP A 58 -48.91 11.03 -6.03
CA ASP A 58 -47.77 10.48 -6.76
C ASP A 58 -46.46 11.23 -6.44
N LEU A 59 -46.53 12.55 -6.23
CA LEU A 59 -45.39 13.35 -5.76
C LEU A 59 -44.97 12.92 -4.35
N ASP A 60 -45.91 12.79 -3.42
CA ASP A 60 -45.62 12.39 -2.05
C ASP A 60 -45.00 10.98 -2.01
N LYS A 61 -45.50 10.05 -2.84
CA LYS A 61 -44.94 8.70 -2.99
C LYS A 61 -43.51 8.73 -3.53
N THR A 62 -43.27 9.45 -4.62
CA THR A 62 -41.93 9.55 -5.22
C THR A 62 -40.94 10.26 -4.29
N ASN A 63 -41.40 11.24 -3.52
CA ASN A 63 -40.59 11.90 -2.49
C ASN A 63 -40.22 10.93 -1.36
N LEU A 64 -41.14 10.08 -0.92
CA LEU A 64 -40.86 9.05 0.08
C LEU A 64 -39.84 8.02 -0.43
N ASP A 65 -39.97 7.56 -1.67
CA ASP A 65 -39.02 6.63 -2.30
C ASP A 65 -37.61 7.26 -2.38
N LEU A 66 -37.54 8.56 -2.67
CA LEU A 66 -36.28 9.31 -2.70
C LEU A 66 -35.64 9.38 -1.29
N GLU A 67 -36.43 9.70 -0.26
CA GLU A 67 -35.94 9.74 1.13
C GLU A 67 -35.46 8.36 1.61
N LEU A 68 -36.13 7.27 1.22
CA LEU A 68 -35.68 5.90 1.50
C LEU A 68 -34.32 5.61 0.85
N LEU A 69 -34.13 5.98 -0.41
CA LEU A 69 -32.85 5.78 -1.11
C LEU A 69 -31.72 6.63 -0.51
N LYS A 70 -32.02 7.85 -0.06
CA LYS A 70 -31.05 8.68 0.67
C LYS A 70 -30.63 8.02 1.98
N LEU A 71 -31.59 7.52 2.75
CA LEU A 71 -31.33 6.82 4.01
C LEU A 71 -30.49 5.56 3.80
N GLU A 72 -30.78 4.76 2.76
CA GLU A 72 -29.99 3.58 2.39
C GLU A 72 -28.55 3.97 2.04
N ARG A 73 -28.38 5.00 1.21
CA ARG A 73 -27.05 5.51 0.85
C ARG A 73 -26.29 6.03 2.08
N ASP A 74 -26.95 6.74 2.98
CA ASP A 74 -26.30 7.35 4.14
C ASP A 74 -25.95 6.29 5.20
N GLY A 75 -26.71 5.20 5.28
CA GLY A 75 -26.41 4.03 6.12
C GLY A 75 -25.57 2.95 5.43
N ALA A 76 -25.16 3.17 4.18
CA ALA A 76 -24.53 2.17 3.33
C ALA A 76 -23.24 1.58 3.94
N ASP A 77 -22.47 2.42 4.62
CA ASP A 77 -21.16 2.08 5.17
C ASP A 77 -21.21 1.12 6.37
N VAL A 78 -22.35 1.08 7.07
CA VAL A 78 -22.60 0.22 8.23
C VAL A 78 -23.60 -0.91 7.98
N THR A 79 -24.35 -0.87 6.87
CA THR A 79 -25.36 -1.89 6.53
C THR A 79 -24.91 -2.80 5.39
N HIS A 80 -24.23 -2.28 4.36
CA HIS A 80 -23.87 -3.10 3.22
C HIS A 80 -22.60 -3.91 3.47
N THR A 81 -22.71 -5.21 3.16
CA THR A 81 -21.63 -6.18 3.23
C THR A 81 -20.39 -5.75 2.45
N HIS A 82 -20.54 -5.03 1.33
CA HIS A 82 -19.39 -4.58 0.54
C HIS A 82 -18.45 -3.69 1.35
N TYR A 83 -18.95 -2.60 1.94
CA TYR A 83 -18.16 -1.68 2.76
C TYR A 83 -17.68 -2.32 4.07
N LEU A 84 -18.55 -3.11 4.72
CA LEU A 84 -18.21 -3.82 5.94
C LEU A 84 -17.11 -4.86 5.73
N SER A 85 -17.16 -5.63 4.63
CA SER A 85 -16.18 -6.69 4.35
C SER A 85 -14.76 -6.14 4.21
N GLN A 86 -14.60 -5.00 3.54
CA GLN A 86 -13.32 -4.33 3.40
C GLN A 86 -12.79 -3.85 4.76
N ARG A 87 -13.64 -3.21 5.57
CA ARG A 87 -13.27 -2.77 6.93
C ARG A 87 -12.91 -3.95 7.82
N PHE A 88 -13.67 -5.04 7.76
CA PHE A 88 -13.40 -6.25 8.52
C PHE A 88 -12.09 -6.91 8.12
N ALA A 89 -11.81 -7.01 6.81
CA ALA A 89 -10.54 -7.55 6.31
C ALA A 89 -9.34 -6.73 6.80
N SER A 90 -9.43 -5.39 6.75
CA SER A 90 -8.39 -4.50 7.27
C SER A 90 -8.18 -4.67 8.77
N LEU A 91 -9.26 -4.72 9.55
CA LEU A 91 -9.21 -4.95 10.99
C LEU A 91 -8.60 -6.32 11.31
N GLN A 92 -9.02 -7.36 10.60
CA GLN A 92 -8.50 -8.72 10.78
C GLN A 92 -7.01 -8.80 10.48
N GLN A 93 -6.54 -8.14 9.42
CA GLN A 93 -5.11 -8.07 9.09
C GLN A 93 -4.33 -7.38 10.21
N PHE A 94 -4.83 -6.24 10.70
CA PHE A 94 -4.20 -5.52 11.81
C PHE A 94 -4.16 -6.36 13.09
N THR A 95 -5.26 -7.01 13.45
CA THR A 95 -5.32 -7.90 14.63
C THR A 95 -4.36 -9.07 14.50
N SER A 96 -4.27 -9.68 13.31
CA SER A 96 -3.34 -10.79 13.04
C SER A 96 -1.89 -10.36 13.20
N HIS A 97 -1.53 -9.19 12.67
CA HIS A 97 -0.20 -8.62 12.86
C HIS A 97 0.11 -8.35 14.33
N LEU A 98 -0.84 -7.81 15.09
CA LEU A 98 -0.66 -7.54 16.51
C LEU A 98 -0.47 -8.83 17.32
N GLN A 99 -1.21 -9.89 16.98
CA GLN A 99 -1.01 -11.22 17.57
C GLN A 99 0.39 -11.77 17.29
N GLU A 100 0.89 -11.60 16.07
CA GLU A 100 2.24 -12.04 15.72
C GLU A 100 3.32 -11.29 16.50
N VAL A 101 3.18 -9.97 16.63
CA VAL A 101 4.10 -9.15 17.44
C VAL A 101 4.10 -9.60 18.91
N LEU A 102 2.93 -9.89 19.49
CA LEU A 102 2.84 -10.42 20.86
C LEU A 102 3.50 -11.80 20.98
N ARG A 103 3.36 -12.66 19.96
CA ARG A 103 4.03 -13.96 19.90
C ARG A 103 5.55 -13.80 19.85
N GLU A 104 6.07 -12.91 19.02
CA GLU A 104 7.50 -12.64 18.97
C GLU A 104 8.02 -12.05 20.29
N GLN A 105 7.26 -11.14 20.92
CA GLN A 105 7.62 -10.57 22.21
C GLN A 105 7.69 -11.64 23.30
N THR A 106 6.74 -12.59 23.33
CA THR A 106 6.75 -13.68 24.30
C THR A 106 7.93 -14.62 24.07
N VAL A 107 8.20 -15.01 22.82
CA VAL A 107 9.39 -15.81 22.46
C VAL A 107 10.69 -15.09 22.84
N LEU A 108 10.79 -13.79 22.55
CA LEU A 108 11.96 -13.00 22.91
C LEU A 108 12.13 -12.92 24.42
N ARG A 109 11.04 -12.71 25.16
CA ARG A 109 11.06 -12.71 26.63
C ARG A 109 11.55 -14.05 27.15
N GLU A 110 11.02 -15.18 26.67
CA GLU A 110 11.47 -16.52 27.05
C GLU A 110 12.96 -16.74 26.76
N ARG A 111 13.44 -16.27 25.61
CA ARG A 111 14.87 -16.35 25.26
C ARG A 111 15.75 -15.52 26.18
N LEU A 112 15.29 -14.34 26.58
CA LEU A 112 16.04 -13.44 27.47
C LEU A 112 15.95 -13.86 28.94
N THR A 113 14.83 -14.46 29.38
CA THR A 113 14.68 -14.98 30.73
C THR A 113 15.36 -16.34 30.91
N LYS A 114 15.65 -17.06 29.82
CA LYS A 114 16.44 -18.29 29.88
C LYS A 114 17.84 -17.95 30.41
N PRO A 115 18.24 -18.43 31.60
CA PRO A 115 19.55 -18.13 32.14
C PRO A 115 20.62 -18.69 31.20
N LEU A 116 21.56 -17.83 30.79
CA LEU A 116 22.76 -18.20 30.01
C LEU A 116 23.55 -19.34 30.68
N CYS A 117 23.34 -19.53 31.97
CA CYS A 117 23.94 -20.58 32.80
C CYS A 117 23.58 -22.01 32.38
N GLN A 118 22.53 -22.24 31.57
CA GLN A 118 22.21 -23.58 31.04
C GLN A 118 23.04 -23.98 29.80
N GLN A 119 23.85 -23.07 29.24
CA GLN A 119 24.84 -23.41 28.21
C GLN A 119 26.24 -23.68 28.78
N ASN A 120 26.48 -23.30 30.03
CA ASN A 120 27.71 -23.66 30.71
C ASN A 120 27.55 -25.08 31.25
N LEU A 121 28.53 -25.95 30.98
CA LEU A 121 28.59 -27.24 31.66
C LEU A 121 28.48 -27.00 33.17
N PRO A 122 27.68 -27.78 33.91
CA PRO A 122 27.66 -27.68 35.36
C PRO A 122 29.07 -27.98 35.88
N ILE A 123 29.77 -26.93 36.33
CA ILE A 123 31.08 -27.04 36.95
C ILE A 123 30.83 -27.34 38.42
N GLN A 124 31.43 -28.42 38.94
CA GLN A 124 31.38 -28.72 40.36
C GLN A 124 32.02 -27.56 41.15
N ALA A 125 31.47 -27.23 42.33
CA ALA A 125 31.85 -26.03 43.08
C ALA A 125 33.32 -26.00 43.52
N ASP A 126 33.92 -27.18 43.72
CA ASP A 126 35.34 -27.38 44.01
C ASP A 126 36.25 -27.00 42.82
N LEU A 127 35.73 -27.09 41.59
CA LEU A 127 36.45 -26.73 40.37
C LEU A 127 36.37 -25.25 40.01
N HIS A 128 35.48 -24.47 40.64
CA HIS A 128 35.24 -23.05 40.30
C HIS A 128 36.50 -22.19 40.44
N ARG A 129 37.29 -22.41 41.51
CA ARG A 129 38.53 -21.66 41.72
C ARG A 129 39.51 -21.84 40.57
N TYR A 130 39.69 -23.07 40.11
CA TYR A 130 40.59 -23.40 39.02
C TYR A 130 40.12 -22.85 37.68
N VAL A 131 38.81 -22.83 37.44
CA VAL A 131 38.22 -22.26 36.22
C VAL A 131 38.37 -20.74 36.20
N VAL A 132 38.19 -20.07 37.33
CA VAL A 132 38.42 -18.62 37.45
C VAL A 132 39.89 -18.28 37.20
N GLU A 133 40.82 -19.03 37.80
CA GLU A 133 42.26 -18.89 37.55
C GLU A 133 42.60 -19.14 36.06
N LEU A 134 42.04 -20.18 35.46
CA LEU A 134 42.23 -20.49 34.04
C LEU A 134 41.69 -19.39 33.13
N MET A 135 40.50 -18.86 33.39
CA MET A 135 39.94 -17.76 32.60
C MET A 135 40.77 -16.48 32.75
N GLY A 136 41.32 -16.21 33.93
CA GLY A 136 42.30 -15.14 34.13
C GLY A 136 43.54 -15.31 33.24
N MET A 137 44.14 -16.50 33.22
CA MET A 137 45.28 -16.82 32.36
C MET A 137 44.96 -16.72 30.86
N VAL A 138 43.76 -17.15 30.45
CA VAL A 138 43.31 -17.07 29.05
C VAL A 138 43.17 -15.61 28.60
N VAL A 139 42.59 -14.75 29.43
CA VAL A 139 42.46 -13.32 29.11
C VAL A 139 43.83 -12.66 28.98
N GLU A 140 44.74 -12.94 29.90
CA GLU A 140 46.12 -12.42 29.84
C GLU A 140 46.86 -12.91 28.59
N PHE A 141 46.70 -14.20 28.25
CA PHE A 141 47.28 -14.77 27.05
C PHE A 141 46.75 -14.10 25.77
N ILE A 142 45.44 -13.93 25.64
CA ILE A 142 44.82 -13.25 24.49
C ILE A 142 45.37 -11.84 24.34
N GLN A 143 45.47 -11.10 25.44
CA GLN A 143 46.00 -9.73 25.41
C GLN A 143 47.48 -9.70 24.98
N ASN A 144 48.30 -10.63 25.48
CA ASN A 144 49.70 -10.74 25.09
C ASN A 144 49.86 -11.12 23.61
N LEU A 145 49.04 -12.04 23.13
CA LEU A 145 49.02 -12.47 21.73
C LEU A 145 48.65 -11.31 20.81
N GLU A 146 47.63 -10.52 21.16
CA GLU A 146 47.21 -9.36 20.38
C GLU A 146 48.35 -8.33 20.25
N VAL A 147 49.04 -8.03 21.35
CA VAL A 147 50.21 -7.14 21.33
C VAL A 147 51.31 -7.68 20.43
N LYS A 148 51.60 -8.98 20.49
CA LYS A 148 52.60 -9.60 19.62
C LYS A 148 52.20 -9.57 18.15
N ILE A 149 50.93 -9.80 17.81
CA ILE A 149 50.42 -9.68 16.44
C ILE A 149 50.59 -8.26 15.92
N LYS A 150 50.21 -7.24 16.70
CA LYS A 150 50.40 -5.83 16.34
C LYS A 150 51.87 -5.49 16.13
N MET A 151 52.75 -6.02 16.98
CA MET A 151 54.20 -5.85 16.84
C MET A 151 54.71 -6.47 15.53
N VAL A 152 54.28 -7.68 15.18
CA VAL A 152 54.64 -8.35 13.92
C VAL A 152 54.12 -7.57 12.71
N GLN A 153 52.89 -7.05 12.76
CA GLN A 153 52.31 -6.22 11.70
C GLN A 153 53.02 -4.87 11.55
N ALA A 154 53.61 -4.35 12.62
CA ALA A 154 54.39 -3.11 12.60
C ALA A 154 55.83 -3.31 12.09
N ILE A 155 56.30 -4.56 11.92
CA ILE A 155 57.59 -4.82 11.26
C ILE A 155 57.46 -4.32 9.82
N PRO A 156 58.31 -3.38 9.37
CA PRO A 156 58.23 -2.89 8.01
C PRO A 156 58.38 -4.04 7.03
N THR A 157 57.39 -4.24 6.16
CA THR A 157 57.43 -5.24 5.11
C THR A 157 58.67 -4.99 4.27
N THR A 158 59.59 -5.96 4.23
CA THR A 158 60.80 -5.93 3.39
C THR A 158 60.47 -5.56 1.93
N ASP A 159 59.25 -5.85 1.48
CA ASP A 159 58.71 -5.53 0.17
C ASP A 159 58.68 -4.01 -0.16
N SER A 160 58.37 -3.14 0.81
CA SER A 160 58.32 -1.69 0.55
C SER A 160 59.72 -1.10 0.35
N TYR A 161 60.68 -1.55 1.16
CA TYR A 161 62.09 -1.22 1.00
C TYR A 161 62.68 -1.80 -0.29
N LEU A 162 62.31 -3.03 -0.65
CA LEU A 162 62.74 -3.68 -1.88
C LEU A 162 62.17 -2.95 -3.12
N SER A 163 60.91 -2.52 -3.08
CA SER A 163 60.28 -1.69 -4.11
C SER A 163 61.01 -0.36 -4.28
N ASN A 164 61.31 0.34 -3.18
CA ASN A 164 62.05 1.60 -3.22
C ASN A 164 63.46 1.43 -3.81
N LEU A 165 64.15 0.34 -3.44
CA LEU A 165 65.46 0.03 -3.98
C LEU A 165 65.41 -0.34 -5.46
N ASN A 166 64.40 -1.09 -5.90
CA ASN A 166 64.19 -1.40 -7.31
C ASN A 166 63.90 -0.14 -8.13
N ASN A 167 63.09 0.79 -7.60
CA ASN A 167 62.84 2.08 -8.26
C ASN A 167 64.13 2.92 -8.38
N ALA A 168 64.92 3.00 -7.31
CA ALA A 168 66.21 3.69 -7.32
C ALA A 168 67.18 3.07 -8.33
N ARG A 169 67.21 1.73 -8.42
CA ARG A 169 68.01 1.00 -9.42
C ARG A 169 67.58 1.34 -10.85
N THR A 170 66.28 1.37 -11.12
CA THR A 170 65.75 1.72 -12.45
C THR A 170 66.11 3.16 -12.83
N GLN A 171 66.01 4.11 -11.90
CA GLN A 171 66.44 5.49 -12.11
C GLN A 171 67.94 5.58 -12.43
N LEU A 172 68.77 4.84 -11.70
CA LEU A 172 70.21 4.82 -11.91
C LEU A 172 70.58 4.21 -13.28
N LEU A 173 69.89 3.14 -13.70
CA LEU A 173 70.05 2.57 -15.04
C LEU A 173 69.67 3.58 -16.13
N ALA A 174 68.57 4.33 -15.96
CA ALA A 174 68.18 5.36 -16.91
C ALA A 174 69.24 6.46 -17.04
N GLN A 175 69.78 6.94 -15.90
CA GLN A 175 70.87 7.92 -15.88
C GLN A 175 72.13 7.39 -16.57
N VAL A 176 72.50 6.13 -16.34
CA VAL A 176 73.65 5.49 -17.03
C VAL A 176 73.42 5.48 -18.55
N THR A 177 72.23 5.10 -19.02
CA THR A 177 71.94 5.12 -20.46
C THR A 177 71.96 6.52 -21.07
N GLU A 178 71.53 7.53 -20.32
CA GLU A 178 71.60 8.93 -20.74
C GLU A 178 73.05 9.39 -20.88
N VAL A 179 73.89 9.08 -19.88
CA VAL A 179 75.34 9.37 -19.91
C VAL A 179 76.02 8.66 -21.08
N GLU A 180 75.70 7.39 -21.34
CA GLU A 180 76.23 6.66 -22.50
C GLU A 180 75.81 7.31 -23.83
N ASN A 181 74.57 7.78 -23.93
CA ASN A 181 74.07 8.44 -25.14
C ASN A 181 74.74 9.81 -25.34
N LEU A 182 74.86 10.61 -24.28
CA LEU A 182 75.59 11.88 -24.30
C LEU A 182 77.06 11.66 -24.70
N TYR A 183 77.70 10.64 -24.15
CA TYR A 183 79.06 10.25 -24.53
C TYR A 183 79.18 9.92 -26.03
N LYS A 184 78.24 9.13 -26.57
CA LYS A 184 78.17 8.82 -28.01
C LYS A 184 77.96 10.09 -28.86
N GLN A 185 77.13 11.03 -28.41
CA GLN A 185 76.91 12.31 -29.11
C GLN A 185 78.16 13.19 -29.14
N VAL A 186 78.89 13.28 -28.02
CA VAL A 186 80.16 14.02 -27.93
C VAL A 186 81.20 13.42 -28.87
N LEU A 187 81.34 12.09 -28.89
CA LEU A 187 82.23 11.39 -29.84
C LEU A 187 81.88 11.69 -31.29
N LYS A 188 80.59 11.64 -31.66
CA LYS A 188 80.13 12.01 -33.01
C LYS A 188 80.48 13.45 -33.37
N ARG A 189 80.22 14.42 -32.49
CA ARG A 189 80.58 15.83 -32.71
C ARG A 189 82.10 15.99 -32.90
N ARG A 190 82.91 15.30 -32.11
CA ARG A 190 84.37 15.33 -32.22
C ARG A 190 84.85 14.75 -33.56
N GLY A 191 84.25 13.66 -34.02
CA GLY A 191 84.51 13.08 -35.33
C GLY A 191 84.15 14.04 -36.48
N HIS A 192 82.99 14.70 -36.41
CA HIS A 192 82.56 15.69 -37.42
C HIS A 192 83.43 16.95 -37.45
N LEU A 193 83.97 17.38 -36.30
CA LEU A 193 84.97 18.46 -36.24
C LEU A 193 86.29 18.05 -36.88
N GLN A 194 86.72 16.80 -36.70
CA GLN A 194 87.95 16.27 -37.34
C GLN A 194 87.79 16.06 -38.86
N THR A 195 86.60 15.74 -39.37
CA THR A 195 86.35 15.68 -40.82
C THR A 195 86.26 17.09 -41.43
N ASN A 196 85.58 18.04 -40.78
CA ASN A 196 85.52 19.43 -41.28
C ASN A 196 86.90 20.13 -41.30
N ILE A 197 87.80 19.81 -40.37
CA ILE A 197 89.19 20.32 -40.40
C ILE A 197 89.98 19.67 -41.56
N LYS A 198 89.70 18.42 -41.91
CA LYS A 198 90.29 17.75 -43.08
C LYS A 198 89.75 18.30 -44.41
N ASP A 199 88.46 18.62 -44.47
CA ASP A 199 87.81 19.15 -45.68
C ASP A 199 88.12 20.64 -45.92
N MET A 200 88.54 21.40 -44.88
CA MET A 200 89.13 22.75 -45.02
C MET A 200 90.66 22.75 -45.26
N SER A 201 91.29 21.57 -45.38
CA SER A 201 92.73 21.41 -45.68
C SER A 201 93.00 20.79 -47.07
N ILE A 202 92.06 20.94 -48.01
CA ILE A 202 92.26 20.65 -49.44
C ILE A 202 92.33 21.97 -50.21
#